data_AF-D9PM85-F1
#
_entry.id   AF-D9PM85-F1
#
_cell.length_a   1.000
_cell.length_b   1.000
_cell.length_c   1.000
_cell.angle_alpha   90.00
_cell.angle_beta   90.00
_cell.angle_gamma   90.00
#
_symmetry.space_group_name_H-M   'P 1'
#
loop_
_entity.id
_entity.type
_entity.pdbx_description
1 polymer ?
#
loop_
_entity_poly.entity_id
_entity_poly.type
_entity_poly.pdbx_seq_one_letter_code
_entity_poly.pdbx_strand_id
1 'polypeptide(L)'
;MACGEFSLIARYFDRVRSSRLDVELGIGDDCALLNIPEKQTLAISTDTLVAGNHFLPDIDPADLAYKALAVNLSDLAAMGADPAWLTL
;
A
#
# COMPACT_ATOMS: atom_id res chain seq x y z
N MET A 1 23.48 12.53 -8.14
CA MET A 1 22.29 12.88 -8.95
C MET A 1 21.08 12.66 -8.07
N ALA A 2 20.21 13.67 -7.91
CA ALA A 2 18.97 13.49 -7.19
C ALA A 2 18.15 12.39 -7.90
N CYS A 3 17.77 11.37 -7.16
CA CYS A 3 16.86 10.34 -7.66
C CYS A 3 15.50 11.01 -7.85
N GLY A 4 15.04 11.18 -9.09
CA GLY A 4 13.70 11.68 -9.35
C GLY A 4 12.64 10.70 -8.88
N GLU A 5 11.40 11.17 -8.74
CA GLU A 5 10.24 10.36 -8.32
C GLU A 5 10.15 9.04 -9.11
N PHE A 6 10.18 9.10 -10.44
CA PHE A 6 10.13 7.91 -11.30
C PHE A 6 11.25 6.91 -11.01
N SER A 7 12.45 7.40 -10.66
CA SER A 7 13.57 6.53 -10.31
C SER A 7 13.39 5.86 -8.94
N LEU A 8 12.72 6.51 -7.99
CA LEU A 8 12.36 5.92 -6.69
C LEU A 8 11.28 4.85 -6.85
N ILE A 9 10.22 5.15 -7.62
CA ILE A 9 9.13 4.21 -7.91
C ILE A 9 9.69 2.95 -8.58
N ALA A 10 10.45 3.12 -9.66
CA ALA A 10 11.05 1.99 -10.38
C ALA A 10 12.00 1.16 -9.50
N ARG A 11 12.72 1.80 -8.57
CA ARG A 11 13.70 1.12 -7.72
C ARG A 11 13.07 0.36 -6.55
N TYR A 12 12.01 0.89 -5.94
CA TYR A 12 11.49 0.38 -4.67
C TYR A 12 10.07 -0.18 -4.75
N PHE A 13 9.22 0.34 -5.62
CA PHE A 13 7.77 0.04 -5.63
C PHE A 13 7.32 -0.81 -6.83
N ASP A 14 7.97 -0.73 -8.01
CA ASP A 14 7.68 -1.59 -9.18
C ASP A 14 8.52 -2.89 -9.21
N ARG A 15 8.65 -3.57 -8.07
CA ARG A 15 9.51 -4.77 -7.95
C ARG A 15 8.78 -6.09 -8.24
N VAL A 16 7.47 -6.13 -8.06
CA VAL A 16 6.68 -7.36 -8.17
C VAL A 16 5.56 -7.14 -9.17
N ARG A 17 5.75 -7.62 -10.40
CA ARG A 17 4.69 -7.66 -11.40
C ARG A 17 3.85 -8.93 -11.22
N SER A 18 2.98 -8.88 -10.23
CA SER A 18 1.93 -9.88 -10.04
C SER A 18 0.75 -9.52 -10.94
N SER A 19 0.40 -10.40 -11.88
CA SER A 19 -0.82 -10.26 -12.67
C SER A 19 -2.01 -10.74 -11.85
N ARG A 20 -2.59 -9.86 -11.04
CA ARG A 20 -3.89 -10.13 -10.41
C ARG A 20 -5.00 -9.83 -11.41
N LEU A 21 -6.02 -10.69 -11.45
CA LEU A 21 -7.17 -10.53 -12.37
C LEU A 21 -8.06 -9.34 -12.02
N ASP A 22 -7.99 -8.86 -10.78
CA ASP A 22 -8.77 -7.74 -10.26
C ASP A 22 -8.05 -6.38 -10.41
N VAL A 23 -6.87 -6.35 -11.05
CA VAL A 23 -6.11 -5.13 -11.36
C VAL A 23 -6.00 -4.97 -12.88
N GLU A 24 -6.78 -4.04 -13.44
CA GLU A 24 -6.76 -3.70 -14.87
C GLU A 24 -5.56 -2.80 -15.22
N LEU A 25 -5.24 -1.85 -14.32
CA LEU A 25 -4.09 -0.97 -14.44
C LEU A 25 -3.42 -0.81 -13.06
N GLY A 26 -2.14 -1.15 -12.99
CA GLY A 26 -1.31 -1.04 -11.77
C GLY A 26 -0.37 0.18 -11.80
N ILE A 27 0.80 0.04 -11.16
CA ILE A 27 1.85 1.09 -11.13
C ILE A 27 2.31 1.43 -12.56
N GLY A 28 2.42 2.74 -12.86
CA GLY A 28 3.00 3.23 -14.11
C GLY A 28 2.19 4.32 -14.82
N ASP A 29 1.03 4.70 -14.28
CA ASP A 29 0.14 5.74 -14.79
C ASP A 29 -0.38 6.61 -13.63
N ASP A 30 -1.22 7.61 -13.91
CA ASP A 30 -1.73 8.58 -12.94
C ASP A 30 -2.69 7.97 -11.90
N CYS A 31 -3.26 6.80 -12.17
CA CYS A 31 -4.12 6.07 -11.23
C CYS A 31 -4.15 4.55 -11.51
N ALA A 32 -4.54 3.77 -10.50
CA ALA A 32 -4.84 2.35 -10.66
C ALA A 32 -6.31 2.14 -11.05
N LEU A 33 -6.57 1.14 -11.89
CA LEU A 33 -7.93 0.69 -12.26
C LEU A 33 -8.16 -0.71 -11.68
N LEU A 34 -9.17 -0.83 -10.82
CA LEU A 34 -9.41 -2.01 -9.99
C LEU A 34 -10.84 -2.52 -10.19
N ASN A 35 -10.98 -3.82 -10.36
CA ASN A 35 -12.26 -4.49 -10.53
C ASN A 35 -12.72 -5.13 -9.22
N ILE A 36 -13.87 -4.71 -8.70
CA ILE A 36 -14.47 -5.30 -7.50
C ILE A 36 -15.23 -6.55 -7.90
N PRO A 37 -14.94 -7.74 -7.32
CA PRO A 37 -15.67 -8.96 -7.64
C PRO A 37 -17.17 -8.85 -7.38
N GLU A 38 -17.98 -9.57 -8.16
CA GLU A 38 -19.42 -9.57 -7.98
C GLU A 38 -19.82 -9.96 -6.55
N LYS A 39 -20.86 -9.28 -6.03
CA LYS A 39 -21.41 -9.50 -4.68
C LYS A 39 -20.44 -9.22 -3.53
N GLN A 40 -19.33 -8.53 -3.80
CA GLN A 40 -18.46 -7.98 -2.76
C GLN A 40 -18.67 -6.47 -2.62
N THR A 41 -18.29 -5.95 -1.45
CA THR A 41 -18.25 -4.52 -1.16
C THR A 41 -16.82 -4.13 -0.88
N LEU A 42 -16.37 -3.01 -1.43
CA LEU A 42 -15.04 -2.49 -1.16
C LEU A 42 -14.99 -1.84 0.23
N ALA A 43 -14.09 -2.33 1.08
CA ALA A 43 -13.69 -1.67 2.32
C ALA A 43 -12.35 -0.95 2.10
N ILE A 44 -12.23 0.28 2.60
CA ILE A 44 -11.02 1.10 2.49
C ILE A 44 -10.65 1.56 3.91
N SER A 45 -9.39 1.34 4.30
CA SER A 45 -8.77 2.02 5.43
C SER A 45 -7.56 2.82 4.95
N THR A 46 -7.25 3.91 5.64
CA THR A 46 -6.10 4.77 5.35
C THR A 46 -5.61 5.43 6.63
N ASP A 47 -4.38 5.08 7.01
CA ASP A 47 -3.70 5.65 8.17
C ASP A 47 -2.48 6.48 7.78
N THR A 48 -2.19 7.50 8.59
CA THR A 48 -0.95 8.30 8.50
C THR A 48 -0.08 8.05 9.72
N LEU A 49 1.17 7.63 9.50
CA LEU A 49 2.17 7.49 10.57
C LEU A 49 3.15 8.67 10.56
N VAL A 50 3.31 9.30 11.72
CA VAL A 50 4.13 10.51 11.92
C VAL A 50 5.24 10.21 12.93
N ALA A 51 6.49 10.52 12.57
CA ALA A 51 7.66 10.34 13.44
C ALA A 51 7.52 11.15 14.74
N GLY A 52 7.92 10.57 15.87
CA GLY A 52 7.77 11.15 17.21
C GLY A 52 6.39 10.95 17.84
N ASN A 53 5.36 10.62 17.05
CA ASN A 53 4.01 10.36 17.54
C ASN A 53 3.66 8.87 17.43
N HIS A 54 3.79 8.32 16.22
CA HIS A 54 3.40 6.95 15.90
C HIS A 54 4.58 5.98 15.92
N PHE A 55 5.80 6.47 15.72
CA PHE A 55 7.03 5.69 15.73
C PHE A 55 8.22 6.56 16.14
N LEU A 56 9.31 5.93 16.60
CA LEU A 56 10.52 6.65 17.02
C LEU A 56 11.31 7.16 15.81
N PRO A 57 11.94 8.34 15.87
CA PRO A 57 12.69 8.89 14.72
C PRO A 57 13.82 8.01 14.19
N ASP A 58 14.36 7.10 15.02
CA ASP A 58 15.46 6.19 14.73
C ASP A 58 15.01 4.74 14.47
N ILE A 59 13.70 4.51 14.27
CA ILE A 59 13.18 3.18 13.91
C ILE A 59 13.88 2.61 12.68
N ASP A 60 14.08 1.29 12.65
CA ASP A 60 14.52 0.62 11.43
C ASP A 60 13.47 0.84 10.31
N PRO A 61 13.88 1.26 9.10
CA PRO A 61 12.96 1.47 7.99
C PRO A 61 12.10 0.24 7.65
N ALA A 62 12.62 -0.98 7.84
CA ALA A 62 11.88 -2.22 7.61
C ALA A 62 10.75 -2.40 8.64
N ASP A 63 11.01 -2.08 9.92
CA ASP A 63 10.00 -2.12 10.97
C ASP A 63 8.93 -1.05 10.77
N LEU A 64 9.33 0.14 10.29
CA LEU A 64 8.39 1.18 9.90
C LEU A 64 7.49 0.74 8.74
N ALA A 65 8.06 0.13 7.70
CA ALA A 65 7.31 -0.39 6.57
C ALA A 65 6.32 -1.50 6.99
N TYR A 66 6.76 -2.41 7.87
CA TYR A 66 5.89 -3.43 8.45
C TYR A 66 4.72 -2.79 9.21
N LYS A 67 5.02 -1.81 10.09
CA LYS A 67 4.00 -1.13 10.87
C LYS A 67 3.00 -0.36 10.01
N ALA A 68 3.47 0.34 8.97
CA ALA A 68 2.63 1.11 8.04
C ALA A 68 1.58 0.23 7.36
N LEU A 69 1.93 -1.00 6.99
CA LEU A 69 0.98 -1.96 6.45
C LEU A 69 0.11 -2.60 7.54
N ALA A 70 0.71 -3.01 8.66
CA ALA A 70 0.04 -3.78 9.70
C ALA A 70 -1.14 -3.04 10.35
N VAL A 71 -1.06 -1.71 10.51
CA VAL A 71 -2.16 -0.92 11.08
C VAL A 71 -3.41 -0.95 10.19
N ASN A 72 -3.26 -0.71 8.89
CA ASN A 72 -4.37 -0.79 7.93
C ASN A 72 -4.92 -2.22 7.80
N LEU A 73 -4.06 -3.24 7.81
CA LEU A 73 -4.49 -4.64 7.79
C LEU A 73 -5.29 -5.00 9.05
N SER A 74 -4.96 -4.42 10.21
CA SER A 74 -5.71 -4.63 11.45
C SER A 74 -7.14 -4.09 11.33
N ASP A 75 -7.33 -2.92 10.73
CA ASP A 75 -8.67 -2.34 10.51
C ASP A 75 -9.51 -3.21 9.57
N LEU A 76 -8.92 -3.65 8.46
CA LEU A 76 -9.60 -4.54 7.52
C LEU A 76 -9.99 -5.87 8.19
N ALA A 77 -9.10 -6.44 9.00
CA ALA A 77 -9.36 -7.65 9.77
C ALA A 77 -10.51 -7.45 10.78
N ALA A 78 -10.58 -6.30 11.45
CA ALA A 78 -11.66 -5.97 12.38
C ALA A 78 -13.04 -5.89 11.68
N MET A 79 -13.06 -5.52 10.40
CA MET A 79 -14.27 -5.51 9.57
C MET A 79 -14.56 -6.85 8.88
N GLY A 80 -13.69 -7.86 9.05
CA GLY A 80 -13.79 -9.15 8.36
C GLY A 80 -13.54 -9.07 6.85
N ALA A 81 -12.85 -8.02 6.39
CA ALA A 81 -12.52 -7.83 4.99
C ALA A 81 -11.30 -8.67 4.57
N ASP A 82 -11.26 -9.10 3.31
CA ASP A 82 -10.11 -9.76 2.70
C ASP A 82 -9.21 -8.70 2.03
N PRO A 83 -7.96 -8.49 2.47
CA PRO A 83 -7.08 -7.46 1.90
C PRO A 83 -6.70 -7.76 0.44
N ALA A 84 -6.95 -6.79 -0.45
CA ALA A 84 -6.69 -6.97 -1.89
C ALA A 84 -5.51 -6.12 -2.42
N TRP A 85 -5.46 -4.84 -2.04
CA TRP A 85 -4.53 -3.85 -2.62
C TRP A 85 -4.02 -2.87 -1.56
N LEU A 86 -2.92 -2.17 -1.86
CA LEU A 86 -2.29 -1.18 -1.00
C LEU A 86 -1.76 -0.01 -1.84
N THR A 87 -1.86 1.22 -1.31
CA THR A 87 -1.16 2.41 -1.82
C THR A 87 -0.45 3.12 -0.67
N LEU A 88 0.55 3.96 -1.01
CA LEU A 88 1.29 4.84 -0.09
C LEU A 88 1.04 6.31 -0.43
#